data_AF-A0A5C5W8K3-F1
#
_entry.id   AF-A0A5C5W8K3-F1
#
_cell.length_a   1.000
_cell.length_b   1.000
_cell.length_c   1.000
_cell.angle_alpha   90.00
_cell.angle_beta   90.00
_cell.angle_gamma   90.00
#
_symmetry.space_group_name_H-M   'P 1'
#
loop_
_entity.id
_entity.type
_entity.pdbx_description
1 polymer ?
#
loop_
_entity_poly.entity_id
_entity_poly.type
_entity_poly.pdbx_seq_one_letter_code
_entity_poly.pdbx_strand_id
1 'polypeptide(L)'
;MILNDVNRGIHKHRKRKRIGRGPGSGHGKTSGRGHNGAGSRAGNSSHPVFQGGTMPLVRRVPKRGFNNRWASQVVVVNVGEIDAAFDAGAEVTIEALVAKNIAKGRFDELKVLGEGELTKKLKISAHRFSKSASEKIAAAGGEAVVVPGKVPVEEKKRAARAAKGKPTKAMAKPAPKAAAPAPTPAPEAEGEG
;
A
#
# COMPACT_ATOMS: atom_id res chain seq x y z
N MET A 1 -49.09 20.16 6.10
CA MET A 1 -48.63 18.78 6.34
C MET A 1 -49.35 18.25 7.57
N ILE A 2 -50.10 17.16 7.48
CA ILE A 2 -50.84 16.60 8.61
C ILE A 2 -49.87 15.81 9.49
N LEU A 3 -49.69 16.23 10.75
CA LEU A 3 -48.70 15.69 11.68
C LEU A 3 -48.80 14.16 11.88
N ASN A 4 -50.01 13.61 11.77
CA ASN A 4 -50.29 12.20 12.03
C ASN A 4 -49.85 11.25 10.90
N ASP A 5 -49.65 11.76 9.67
CA ASP A 5 -49.30 10.94 8.52
C ASP A 5 -47.78 10.83 8.30
N VAL A 6 -46.99 11.66 8.99
CA VAL A 6 -45.53 11.78 8.82
C VAL A 6 -44.78 10.48 9.19
N ASN A 7 -45.37 9.63 10.05
CA ASN A 7 -44.73 8.41 10.55
C ASN A 7 -45.33 7.10 9.99
N ARG A 8 -46.30 7.15 9.07
CA ARG A 8 -46.89 5.94 8.47
C ARG A 8 -45.84 5.23 7.60
N GLY A 9 -45.54 3.97 7.93
CA GLY A 9 -44.56 3.14 7.21
C GLY A 9 -43.10 3.25 7.67
N ILE A 10 -42.77 4.19 8.58
CA ILE A 10 -41.40 4.37 9.08
C ILE A 10 -41.25 3.63 10.42
N HIS A 11 -40.74 2.40 10.38
CA HIS A 11 -40.43 1.61 11.58
C HIS A 11 -38.93 1.70 11.96
N LYS A 12 -38.43 2.93 12.15
CA LYS A 12 -36.99 3.18 12.43
C LYS A 12 -36.55 2.70 13.82
N HIS A 13 -37.46 2.62 14.78
CA HIS A 13 -37.16 2.24 16.17
C HIS A 13 -37.91 0.98 16.60
N ARG A 14 -37.29 -0.19 16.37
CA ARG A 14 -37.83 -1.44 16.90
C ARG A 14 -37.76 -1.43 18.42
N LYS A 15 -38.89 -1.69 19.10
CA LYS A 15 -38.97 -1.74 20.56
C LYS A 15 -37.98 -2.79 21.10
N ARG A 16 -37.17 -2.42 22.10
CA ARG A 16 -36.26 -3.36 22.78
C ARG A 16 -37.05 -4.48 23.44
N LYS A 17 -36.55 -5.70 23.31
CA LYS A 17 -37.04 -6.87 24.03
C LYS A 17 -36.75 -6.73 25.53
N ARG A 18 -37.81 -6.70 26.34
CA ARG A 18 -37.73 -6.74 27.81
C ARG A 18 -37.72 -8.19 28.26
N ILE A 19 -36.59 -8.64 28.80
CA ILE A 19 -36.35 -10.03 29.19
C ILE A 19 -36.78 -10.23 30.67
N GLY A 20 -37.20 -11.43 31.05
CA GLY A 20 -37.59 -11.74 32.44
C GLY A 20 -38.92 -11.12 32.85
N ARG A 21 -39.92 -11.12 31.96
CA ARG A 21 -41.26 -10.55 32.17
C ARG A 21 -42.36 -11.61 31.98
N GLY A 22 -42.28 -12.69 32.75
CA GLY A 22 -43.28 -13.76 32.76
C GLY A 22 -43.26 -14.69 31.53
N PRO A 23 -43.95 -15.85 31.59
CA PRO A 23 -43.93 -16.87 30.55
C PRO A 23 -44.55 -16.40 29.22
N GLY A 24 -45.61 -15.57 29.26
CA GLY A 24 -46.26 -15.04 28.06
C GLY A 24 -45.37 -14.15 27.17
N SER A 25 -44.22 -13.68 27.68
CA SER A 25 -43.22 -12.94 26.90
C SER A 25 -42.29 -13.83 26.07
N GLY A 26 -42.37 -15.16 26.21
CA GLY A 26 -41.45 -16.14 25.60
C GLY A 26 -40.03 -16.16 26.18
N HIS A 27 -39.69 -15.22 27.08
CA HIS A 27 -38.34 -15.03 27.62
C HIS A 27 -38.35 -14.84 29.14
N GLY A 28 -39.35 -15.41 29.81
CA GLY A 28 -39.56 -15.28 31.24
C GLY A 28 -38.61 -16.12 32.09
N LYS A 29 -38.76 -17.45 32.02
CA LYS A 29 -38.19 -18.38 33.01
C LYS A 29 -36.66 -18.33 33.11
N THR A 30 -35.96 -18.39 31.98
CA THR A 30 -34.48 -18.41 31.95
C THR A 30 -33.90 -17.21 31.23
N SER A 31 -34.72 -16.21 30.89
CA SER A 31 -34.26 -15.02 30.18
C SER A 31 -33.52 -15.31 28.86
N GLY A 32 -33.76 -16.49 28.25
CA GLY A 32 -33.06 -16.96 27.05
C GLY A 32 -31.65 -17.49 27.27
N ARG A 33 -31.21 -17.67 28.54
CA ARG A 33 -29.85 -18.12 28.88
C ARG A 33 -29.73 -19.63 29.16
N GLY A 34 -30.84 -20.37 29.17
CA GLY A 34 -30.85 -21.81 29.48
C GLY A 34 -30.73 -22.12 30.98
N HIS A 35 -30.30 -23.34 31.31
CA HIS A 35 -30.15 -23.84 32.68
C HIS A 35 -28.82 -23.40 33.33
N ASN A 36 -28.48 -23.99 34.48
CA ASN A 36 -27.30 -23.65 35.26
C ASN A 36 -26.00 -24.04 34.55
N GLY A 37 -25.26 -23.05 34.06
CA GLY A 37 -23.93 -23.19 33.46
C GLY A 37 -23.16 -21.88 33.55
N ALA A 38 -21.89 -21.87 33.15
CA ALA A 38 -21.08 -20.64 33.20
C ALA A 38 -21.74 -19.50 32.40
N GLY A 39 -22.27 -19.80 31.21
CA GLY A 39 -22.97 -18.85 30.32
C GLY A 39 -24.22 -18.18 30.89
N SER A 40 -24.85 -18.76 31.92
CA SER A 40 -26.06 -18.19 32.54
C SER A 40 -25.77 -17.35 33.78
N ARG A 41 -24.53 -17.37 34.31
CA ARG A 41 -24.11 -16.58 35.48
C ARG A 41 -23.92 -15.09 35.13
N ALA A 42 -24.11 -14.22 36.12
CA ALA A 42 -23.84 -12.80 35.97
C ALA A 42 -22.33 -12.57 35.78
N GLY A 43 -21.97 -11.69 34.84
CA GLY A 43 -20.57 -11.36 34.56
C GLY A 43 -19.79 -12.40 33.75
N ASN A 44 -20.43 -13.49 33.30
CA ASN A 44 -19.74 -14.46 32.46
C ASN A 44 -19.43 -13.89 31.06
N SER A 45 -18.15 -13.80 30.74
CA SER A 45 -17.65 -13.51 29.40
C SER A 45 -16.49 -14.44 29.08
N SER A 46 -16.59 -15.18 27.98
CA SER A 46 -15.45 -15.90 27.40
C SER A 46 -14.80 -15.04 26.32
N HIS A 47 -13.46 -15.06 26.26
CA HIS A 47 -12.77 -14.44 25.14
C HIS A 47 -13.21 -15.14 23.83
N PRO A 48 -13.58 -14.42 22.75
CA PRO A 48 -14.13 -15.06 21.53
C PRO A 48 -13.24 -16.14 20.90
N VAL A 49 -11.93 -16.07 21.17
CA VAL A 49 -10.92 -17.01 20.64
C VAL A 49 -10.66 -18.20 21.60
N PHE A 50 -11.29 -18.23 22.78
CA PHE A 50 -11.12 -19.28 23.79
C PHE A 50 -11.84 -20.58 23.36
N GLN A 51 -11.13 -21.71 23.37
CA GLN A 51 -11.65 -23.02 22.94
C GLN A 51 -11.68 -24.04 24.10
N GLY A 52 -12.03 -23.62 25.32
CA GLY A 52 -12.25 -24.55 26.43
C GLY A 52 -10.98 -25.18 27.03
N GLY A 53 -9.81 -24.58 26.80
CA GLY A 53 -8.51 -25.06 27.32
C GLY A 53 -7.56 -25.58 26.24
N THR A 54 -8.07 -25.89 25.04
CA THR A 54 -7.20 -26.18 23.89
C THR A 54 -6.53 -24.90 23.38
N MET A 55 -5.33 -25.04 22.79
CA MET A 55 -4.62 -23.92 22.16
C MET A 55 -5.52 -23.19 21.14
N PRO A 56 -5.76 -21.87 21.27
CA PRO A 56 -6.58 -21.10 20.32
C PRO A 56 -6.06 -21.15 18.88
N LEU A 57 -6.97 -21.11 17.90
CA LEU A 57 -6.62 -21.15 16.46
C LEU A 57 -5.57 -20.10 16.06
N VAL A 58 -5.71 -18.87 16.57
CA VAL A 58 -4.78 -17.76 16.29
C VAL A 58 -3.34 -18.05 16.74
N ARG A 59 -3.15 -18.98 17.69
CA ARG A 59 -1.82 -19.45 18.13
C ARG A 59 -1.32 -20.68 17.35
N ARG A 60 -2.22 -21.49 16.79
CA ARG A 60 -1.84 -22.67 15.98
C ARG A 60 -1.37 -22.28 14.59
N VAL A 61 -2.00 -21.28 13.99
CA VAL A 61 -1.67 -20.83 12.63
C VAL A 61 -0.37 -20.02 12.67
N PRO A 62 0.65 -20.38 11.86
CA PRO A 62 1.90 -19.62 11.82
C PRO A 62 1.65 -18.21 11.30
N LYS A 63 2.32 -17.22 11.89
CA LYS A 63 2.30 -15.84 11.38
C LYS A 63 3.08 -15.78 10.07
N ARG A 64 2.43 -15.37 8.98
CA ARG A 64 3.05 -15.26 7.66
C ARG A 64 3.56 -13.83 7.42
N GLY A 65 4.88 -13.68 7.36
CA GLY A 65 5.57 -12.46 6.90
C GLY A 65 5.25 -11.19 7.71
N PHE A 66 5.80 -10.06 7.24
CA PHE A 66 5.43 -8.73 7.73
C PHE A 66 4.50 -8.05 6.73
N ASN A 67 3.61 -7.19 7.21
CA ASN A 67 2.78 -6.34 6.35
C ASN A 67 3.54 -5.05 6.00
N ASN A 68 3.79 -4.80 4.71
CA ASN A 68 4.48 -3.59 4.25
C ASN A 68 3.53 -2.39 4.22
N ARG A 69 3.63 -1.50 5.21
CA ARG A 69 2.82 -0.27 5.30
C ARG A 69 3.24 0.83 4.32
N TRP A 70 4.40 0.71 3.67
CA TRP A 70 4.94 1.72 2.75
C TRP A 70 4.82 1.31 1.28
N ALA A 71 4.05 0.26 0.99
CA ALA A 71 3.77 -0.12 -0.39
C ALA A 71 2.95 0.99 -1.09
N SER A 72 3.32 1.30 -2.34
CA SER A 72 2.56 2.23 -3.16
C SER A 72 1.13 1.74 -3.34
N GLN A 73 0.15 2.62 -3.15
CA GLN A 73 -1.24 2.31 -3.42
C GLN A 73 -1.50 2.43 -4.92
N VAL A 74 -1.69 1.29 -5.56
CA VAL A 74 -1.97 1.21 -7.00
C VAL A 74 -3.47 1.04 -7.20
N VAL A 75 -4.11 2.01 -7.85
CA VAL A 75 -5.49 1.89 -8.32
C VAL A 75 -5.51 1.17 -9.64
N VAL A 76 -6.45 0.25 -9.77
CA VAL A 76 -6.63 -0.59 -10.93
C VAL A 76 -7.90 -0.15 -11.65
N VAL A 77 -7.80 0.05 -12.96
CA VAL A 77 -8.93 0.35 -13.84
C VAL A 77 -8.88 -0.59 -15.04
N ASN A 78 -10.03 -1.15 -15.40
CA ASN A 78 -10.14 -2.07 -16.53
C ASN A 78 -10.52 -1.35 -17.82
N VAL A 79 -10.09 -1.88 -18.97
CA VAL A 79 -10.42 -1.30 -20.28
C VAL A 79 -11.93 -1.25 -20.55
N GLY A 80 -12.71 -2.23 -20.09
CA GLY A 80 -14.17 -2.22 -20.24
C GLY A 80 -14.86 -1.10 -19.47
N GLU A 81 -14.36 -0.73 -18.29
CA GLU A 81 -14.88 0.40 -17.51
C GLU A 81 -14.59 1.74 -18.21
N ILE A 82 -13.42 1.83 -18.86
CA ILE A 82 -13.04 3.01 -19.65
C ILE A 82 -13.92 3.11 -20.90
N ASP A 83 -14.17 2.01 -21.61
CA ASP A 83 -15.03 2.00 -22.80
C ASP A 83 -16.47 2.44 -22.48
N ALA A 84 -17.02 1.97 -21.35
CA ALA A 84 -18.36 2.35 -20.92
C ALA A 84 -18.48 3.84 -20.53
N ALA A 85 -17.41 4.41 -19.98
CA ALA A 85 -17.45 5.76 -19.42
C ALA A 85 -17.03 6.86 -20.40
N PHE A 86 -16.28 6.56 -21.46
CA PHE A 86 -15.75 7.56 -22.39
C PHE A 86 -16.29 7.41 -23.81
N ASP A 87 -16.43 8.53 -24.51
CA ASP A 87 -16.79 8.58 -25.92
C ASP A 87 -15.56 8.37 -26.80
N ALA A 88 -15.76 7.92 -28.04
CA ALA A 88 -14.68 7.68 -28.98
C ALA A 88 -13.88 8.98 -29.24
N GLY A 89 -12.55 8.87 -29.18
CA GLY A 89 -11.61 9.99 -29.36
C GLY A 89 -11.30 10.78 -28.09
N ALA A 90 -11.92 10.45 -26.95
CA ALA A 90 -11.64 11.16 -25.70
C ALA A 90 -10.23 10.86 -25.15
N GLU A 91 -9.61 11.87 -24.54
CA GLU A 91 -8.38 11.71 -23.76
C GLU A 91 -8.73 11.25 -22.35
N VAL A 92 -8.24 10.06 -21.98
CA VAL A 92 -8.43 9.45 -20.67
C VAL A 92 -7.21 9.81 -19.82
N THR A 93 -7.34 10.89 -19.05
CA THR A 93 -6.36 11.33 -18.05
C THR A 93 -6.76 10.90 -16.64
N ILE A 94 -5.80 10.93 -15.72
CA ILE A 94 -6.05 10.62 -14.30
C ILE A 94 -7.17 11.54 -13.75
N GLU A 95 -7.14 12.83 -14.11
CA GLU A 95 -8.15 13.81 -13.70
C GLU A 95 -9.53 13.48 -14.29
N ALA A 96 -9.59 13.07 -15.57
CA ALA A 96 -10.84 12.68 -16.21
C ALA A 96 -11.45 11.42 -15.58
N LEU A 97 -10.61 10.46 -15.18
CA LEU A 97 -11.05 9.25 -14.46
C LEU A 97 -11.58 9.57 -13.06
N VAL A 98 -10.99 10.55 -12.37
CA VAL A 98 -11.47 11.04 -11.07
C VAL A 98 -12.81 11.76 -11.23
N ALA A 99 -12.94 12.64 -12.23
CA ALA A 99 -14.17 13.38 -12.52
C ALA A 99 -15.34 12.44 -12.84
N LYS A 100 -15.08 11.37 -13.60
CA LYS A 100 -16.08 10.31 -13.88
C LYS A 100 -16.24 9.29 -12.76
N ASN A 101 -15.64 9.52 -11.59
CA ASN A 101 -15.84 8.70 -10.40
C ASN A 101 -15.36 7.24 -10.54
N ILE A 102 -14.44 6.96 -11.46
CA ILE A 102 -13.88 5.62 -11.73
C ILE A 102 -12.66 5.36 -10.84
N ALA A 103 -11.71 6.30 -10.80
CA ALA A 103 -10.53 6.23 -9.95
C ALA A 103 -10.73 7.09 -8.69
N LYS A 104 -11.43 6.56 -7.68
CA LYS A 104 -11.74 7.29 -6.44
C LYS A 104 -10.66 7.11 -5.38
N GLY A 105 -10.41 8.17 -4.62
CA GLY A 105 -9.59 8.15 -3.42
C GLY A 105 -8.16 8.62 -3.64
N ARG A 106 -7.32 8.45 -2.62
CA ARG A 106 -5.90 8.78 -2.67
C ARG A 106 -5.12 7.56 -3.13
N PHE A 107 -4.39 7.70 -4.21
CA PHE A 107 -3.55 6.65 -4.77
C PHE A 107 -2.21 7.23 -5.23
N ASP A 108 -1.18 6.38 -5.27
CA ASP A 108 0.16 6.75 -5.72
C ASP A 108 0.34 6.47 -7.21
N GLU A 109 -0.31 5.42 -7.72
CA GLU A 109 -0.16 4.98 -9.11
C GLU A 109 -1.49 4.46 -9.70
N LEU A 110 -1.61 4.52 -11.02
CA LEU A 110 -2.75 4.06 -11.81
C LEU A 110 -2.26 2.97 -12.77
N LYS A 111 -2.87 1.79 -12.68
CA LYS A 111 -2.59 0.66 -13.55
C LYS A 111 -3.83 0.30 -14.36
N VAL A 112 -3.69 0.28 -15.69
CA VAL A 112 -4.75 -0.17 -16.59
C VAL A 112 -4.59 -1.67 -16.86
N LEU A 113 -5.68 -2.42 -16.68
CA LEU A 113 -5.77 -3.86 -16.93
C LEU A 113 -6.69 -4.17 -18.10
N GLY A 114 -6.43 -5.30 -18.75
CA GLY A 114 -7.10 -5.71 -19.98
C GLY A 114 -8.41 -6.47 -19.80
N GLU A 115 -9.13 -6.33 -18.69
CA GLU A 115 -10.44 -6.99 -18.52
C GLU A 115 -11.53 -6.22 -19.27
N GLY A 116 -12.41 -6.94 -19.98
CA GLY A 116 -13.44 -6.36 -20.85
C GLY A 116 -13.00 -6.07 -22.29
N GLU A 117 -13.93 -5.54 -23.08
CA GLU A 117 -13.73 -5.17 -24.49
C GLU A 117 -13.54 -3.66 -24.62
N LEU A 118 -12.69 -3.26 -25.58
CA LEU A 118 -12.45 -1.87 -25.91
C LEU A 118 -12.78 -1.70 -27.39
N THR A 119 -13.91 -1.06 -27.67
CA THR A 119 -14.40 -0.83 -29.03
C THR A 119 -14.02 0.56 -29.53
N LYS A 120 -13.82 1.50 -28.59
CA LYS A 120 -13.57 2.91 -28.88
C LYS A 120 -12.09 3.21 -28.97
N LYS A 121 -11.73 4.06 -29.94
CA LYS A 121 -10.40 4.67 -30.04
C LYS A 121 -10.22 5.67 -28.91
N LEU A 122 -9.34 5.39 -27.95
CA LEU A 122 -9.08 6.26 -26.81
C LEU A 122 -7.58 6.49 -26.64
N LYS A 123 -7.22 7.68 -26.18
CA LYS A 123 -5.85 8.00 -25.76
C LYS A 123 -5.78 7.91 -24.25
N ILE A 124 -5.16 6.86 -23.73
CA ILE A 124 -5.16 6.53 -22.31
C ILE A 124 -3.81 6.88 -21.71
N SER A 125 -3.82 7.77 -20.72
CA SER A 125 -2.62 8.15 -19.97
C SER A 125 -2.64 7.56 -18.56
N ALA A 126 -1.69 6.67 -18.28
CA ALA A 126 -1.59 5.98 -16.99
C ALA A 126 -0.13 5.68 -16.62
N HIS A 127 0.12 5.30 -15.37
CA HIS A 127 1.47 4.99 -14.90
C HIS A 127 1.94 3.60 -15.34
N ARG A 128 1.03 2.62 -15.42
CA ARG A 128 1.35 1.25 -15.81
C ARG A 128 0.24 0.64 -16.66
N PHE A 129 0.61 -0.21 -17.60
CA PHE A 129 -0.31 -1.01 -18.41
C PHE A 129 0.03 -2.49 -18.28
N SER A 130 -0.98 -3.37 -18.25
CA SER A 130 -0.74 -4.80 -18.49
C SER A 130 -0.50 -5.05 -19.98
N LYS A 131 0.21 -6.14 -20.30
CA LYS A 131 0.45 -6.56 -21.70
C LYS A 131 -0.87 -6.70 -22.48
N SER A 132 -1.84 -7.38 -21.87
CA SER A 132 -3.18 -7.52 -22.43
C SER A 132 -3.92 -6.20 -22.64
N ALA A 133 -3.71 -5.20 -21.78
CA ALA A 133 -4.32 -3.89 -21.94
C ALA A 133 -3.69 -3.14 -23.12
N SER A 134 -2.35 -3.11 -23.21
CA SER A 134 -1.65 -2.47 -24.32
C SER A 134 -2.01 -3.07 -25.67
N GLU A 135 -2.14 -4.40 -25.75
CA GLU A 135 -2.56 -5.09 -26.97
C GLU A 135 -3.98 -4.73 -27.37
N LYS A 136 -4.93 -4.70 -26.43
CA LYS A 136 -6.33 -4.31 -26.69
C LYS A 136 -6.46 -2.83 -27.09
N ILE A 137 -5.68 -1.94 -26.47
CA ILE A 137 -5.65 -0.51 -26.82
C ILE A 137 -5.10 -0.31 -28.23
N ALA A 138 -4.02 -1.01 -28.58
CA ALA A 138 -3.45 -0.98 -29.93
C ALA A 138 -4.42 -1.57 -30.96
N ALA A 139 -5.09 -2.69 -30.65
CA ALA A 139 -6.07 -3.33 -31.52
C ALA A 139 -7.30 -2.44 -31.78
N ALA A 140 -7.74 -1.67 -30.79
CA ALA A 140 -8.79 -0.67 -30.95
C ALA A 140 -8.32 0.58 -31.74
N GLY A 141 -7.03 0.71 -32.05
CA GLY A 141 -6.44 1.87 -32.70
C GLY A 141 -6.29 3.09 -31.78
N GLY A 142 -6.22 2.86 -30.47
CA GLY A 142 -5.94 3.87 -29.45
C GLY A 142 -4.45 4.01 -29.14
N GLU A 143 -4.13 4.95 -28.25
CA GLU A 143 -2.75 5.25 -27.84
C GLU A 143 -2.60 5.08 -26.32
N ALA A 144 -1.57 4.33 -25.89
CA ALA A 144 -1.25 4.14 -24.48
C ALA A 144 -0.04 5.02 -24.11
N VAL A 145 -0.29 6.13 -23.42
CA VAL A 145 0.74 7.08 -22.96
C VAL A 145 1.14 6.74 -21.53
N VAL A 146 2.43 6.42 -21.32
CA VAL A 146 2.97 6.12 -19.99
C VAL A 146 3.42 7.41 -19.30
N VAL A 147 2.74 7.78 -18.21
CA VAL A 147 3.08 8.95 -17.40
C VAL A 147 4.13 8.56 -16.35
N PRO A 148 5.24 9.33 -16.19
CA PRO A 148 6.26 9.02 -15.20
C PRO A 148 5.66 9.00 -13.78
N GLY A 149 5.88 7.89 -13.08
CA GLY A 149 5.45 7.72 -11.69
C GLY A 149 6.42 8.34 -10.67
N LYS A 150 6.11 8.14 -9.39
CA LYS A 150 6.98 8.59 -8.29
C LYS A 150 8.31 7.83 -8.32
N VAL A 151 9.38 8.54 -8.69
CA VAL A 151 10.75 7.99 -8.73
C VAL A 151 11.15 7.41 -7.37
N PRO A 152 11.70 6.17 -7.31
CA PRO A 152 12.24 5.57 -6.11
C PRO A 152 13.25 6.50 -5.41
N VAL A 153 13.22 6.52 -4.07
CA VAL A 153 14.13 7.35 -3.27
C VAL A 153 15.60 7.00 -3.54
N GLU A 154 15.90 5.74 -3.87
CA GLU A 154 17.25 5.33 -4.24
C GLU A 154 17.71 5.95 -5.56
N GLU A 155 16.86 6.03 -6.57
CA GLU A 155 17.20 6.68 -7.84
C GLU A 155 17.40 8.18 -7.63
N LYS A 156 16.58 8.81 -6.79
CA LYS A 156 16.81 10.22 -6.37
C LYS A 156 18.15 10.39 -5.65
N LYS A 157 18.51 9.47 -4.75
CA LYS A 157 19.81 9.47 -4.05
C LYS A 157 20.96 9.21 -5.01
N ARG A 158 20.81 8.32 -6.00
CA ARG A 158 21.82 8.04 -7.03
C ARG A 158 22.00 9.23 -7.97
N ALA A 159 20.91 9.85 -8.42
CA ALA A 159 20.95 11.09 -9.21
C ALA A 159 21.61 12.24 -8.42
N ALA A 160 21.30 12.39 -7.13
CA ALA A 160 21.95 13.37 -6.26
C ALA A 160 23.45 13.07 -6.03
N ARG A 161 23.84 11.79 -5.94
CA ARG A 161 25.26 11.38 -5.84
C ARG A 161 26.01 11.60 -7.15
N ALA A 162 25.37 11.35 -8.30
CA ALA A 162 25.93 11.62 -9.62
C ALA A 162 26.11 13.13 -9.87
N ALA A 163 25.13 13.94 -9.46
CA ALA A 163 25.19 15.40 -9.55
C ALA A 163 26.26 16.03 -8.64
N LYS A 164 26.64 15.36 -7.54
CA LYS A 164 27.68 15.87 -6.63
C LYS A 164 29.12 15.68 -7.12
N GLY A 165 29.34 14.97 -8.22
CA GLY A 165 30.68 14.72 -8.77
C GLY A 165 31.59 13.92 -7.83
N LYS A 166 32.44 13.05 -8.39
CA LYS A 166 33.54 12.47 -7.62
C LYS A 166 34.47 13.65 -7.26
N PRO A 167 34.88 13.89 -5.99
CA PRO A 167 35.95 14.84 -5.75
C PRO A 167 37.19 14.30 -6.48
N THR A 168 37.60 15.00 -7.54
CA THR A 168 38.86 14.73 -8.22
C THR A 168 39.94 14.96 -7.19
N LYS A 169 40.50 13.87 -6.66
CA LYS A 169 41.72 13.93 -5.86
C LYS A 169 42.87 14.25 -6.82
N ALA A 170 42.96 15.51 -7.23
CA ALA A 170 44.13 16.07 -7.87
C ALA A 170 45.12 16.47 -6.76
N MET A 171 46.39 16.11 -6.99
CA MET A 171 47.59 16.48 -6.22
C MET A 171 47.82 15.65 -4.93
N ALA A 172 49.00 15.06 -4.66
CA ALA A 172 50.32 15.17 -5.28
C ALA A 172 51.06 13.83 -5.13
N LYS A 173 51.85 13.43 -6.13
CA LYS A 173 52.90 12.42 -5.94
C LYS A 173 53.90 12.99 -4.92
N PRO A 174 54.22 12.30 -3.81
CA PRO A 174 55.33 12.72 -2.97
C PRO A 174 56.63 12.55 -3.76
N ALA A 175 57.47 13.60 -3.75
CA ALA A 175 58.77 13.63 -4.41
C ALA A 175 59.67 12.47 -3.92
N PRO A 176 60.55 11.90 -4.76
CA PRO A 176 61.50 10.89 -4.33
C PRO A 176 62.49 11.51 -3.33
N LYS A 177 62.59 10.89 -2.16
CA LYS A 177 63.47 11.29 -1.07
C LYS A 177 64.92 11.22 -1.55
N ALA A 178 65.64 12.35 -1.51
CA ALA A 178 67.05 12.42 -1.86
C ALA A 178 67.88 11.47 -0.97
N ALA A 179 68.78 10.72 -1.59
CA ALA A 179 69.74 9.84 -0.93
C ALA A 179 70.68 10.65 -0.03
N ALA A 180 70.94 10.13 1.17
CA ALA A 180 71.91 10.69 2.10
C ALA A 180 73.34 10.57 1.53
N PRO A 181 74.21 11.59 1.66
CA PRO A 181 75.62 11.44 1.32
C PRO A 181 76.34 10.59 2.37
N ALA A 182 77.22 9.71 1.90
CA ALA A 182 78.06 8.83 2.70
C ALA A 182 78.95 9.58 3.70
N PRO A 183 79.26 9.02 4.89
CA PRO A 183 80.21 9.62 5.80
C PRO A 183 81.64 9.51 5.26
N THR A 184 82.36 10.64 5.29
CA THR A 184 83.80 10.77 5.02
C THR A 184 84.62 9.91 5.99
N PRO A 185 85.69 9.22 5.54
CA PRO A 185 86.58 8.47 6.42
C PRO A 185 87.43 9.44 7.26
N ALA A 186 87.52 9.15 8.57
CA ALA A 186 88.37 9.89 9.51
C ALA A 186 89.86 9.69 9.16
N PRO A 187 90.71 10.73 9.25
CA PRO A 187 92.15 10.59 9.05
C PRO A 187 92.85 10.03 10.30
N GLU A 188 93.75 9.09 10.07
CA GLU A 188 94.75 8.62 11.04
C GLU A 188 95.74 9.75 11.38
N ALA A 189 96.05 9.91 12.68
CA ALA A 189 97.27 10.57 13.16
C ALA A 189 97.55 10.17 14.63
N GLU A 190 98.51 9.27 14.76
CA GLU A 190 99.66 9.22 15.71
C GLU A 190 99.58 9.91 17.09
N GLY A 191 100.04 9.18 18.13
CA GLY A 191 100.93 9.78 19.15
C GLY A 191 100.67 9.47 20.63
N GLU A 192 101.51 8.57 21.17
CA GLU A 192 102.17 8.60 22.50
C GLU A 192 101.37 8.40 23.81
N GLY A 193 101.84 7.43 24.62
CA GLY A 193 101.47 7.21 26.03
C GLY A 193 101.53 5.75 26.45
#